data_AF-A0A800KLL3-F1
#
_entry.id   AF-A0A800KLL3-F1
#
_cell.length_a   1.000
_cell.length_b   1.000
_cell.length_c   1.000
_cell.angle_alpha   90.00
_cell.angle_beta   90.00
_cell.angle_gamma   90.00
#
_symmetry.space_group_name_H-M   'P 1'
#
loop_
_entity.id
_entity.type
_entity.pdbx_description
1 polymer ?
#
loop_
_entity_poly.entity_id
_entity_poly.type
_entity_poly.pdbx_seq_one_letter_code
_entity_poly.pdbx_strand_id
1 'polypeptide(L)'
;MTAPQVQVMWLGSDCFKAFFDPDAGLVEAVSNRTAIGGVSISLGEGVVISLDDEEHVVHLSVVVAACAGELEDPLDRPGDERAATFAEVEVEPDLPAACFFDPSAGVLKIQFSERVADEWGRIGSNLIWLALDQEQRLAGIVIEGVSLDPGGAAQLTWLQESTSE
;
A
#
# COMPACT_ATOMS: atom_id res chain seq x y z
N MET A 1 25.32 -1.87 -10.12
CA MET A 1 24.37 -0.94 -10.78
C MET A 1 23.25 -0.78 -9.79
N THR A 2 22.99 0.43 -9.31
CA THR A 2 21.84 0.71 -8.44
C THR A 2 20.56 0.54 -9.26
N ALA A 3 19.56 -0.13 -8.70
CA ALA A 3 18.25 -0.26 -9.34
C ALA A 3 17.64 1.14 -9.54
N PRO A 4 16.84 1.36 -10.59
CA PRO A 4 16.17 2.64 -10.78
C PRO A 4 15.23 2.90 -9.60
N GLN A 5 15.45 4.02 -8.91
CA GLN A 5 14.54 4.54 -7.90
C GLN A 5 13.34 5.20 -8.59
N VAL A 6 12.14 4.97 -8.08
CA VAL A 6 10.92 5.61 -8.58
C VAL A 6 10.32 6.45 -7.47
N GLN A 7 9.92 7.67 -7.80
CA GLN A 7 9.18 8.54 -6.90
C GLN A 7 7.69 8.29 -7.09
N VAL A 8 6.96 8.06 -6.01
CA VAL A 8 5.50 7.87 -6.04
C VAL A 8 4.82 8.82 -5.08
N MET A 9 3.64 9.31 -5.46
CA MET A 9 2.90 10.26 -4.64
C MET A 9 1.60 9.67 -4.11
N TRP A 10 1.43 9.73 -2.80
CA TRP A 10 0.15 9.47 -2.13
C TRP A 10 -0.51 10.80 -1.80
N LEU A 11 -1.69 11.07 -2.34
CA LEU A 11 -2.43 12.28 -1.95
C LEU A 11 -3.37 11.97 -0.78
N GLY A 12 -3.33 12.82 0.24
CA GLY A 12 -4.24 12.74 1.38
C GLY A 12 -5.69 13.14 1.05
N SER A 13 -5.92 13.76 -0.13
CA SER A 13 -7.26 14.02 -0.66
C SER A 13 -7.91 12.78 -1.29
N ASP A 14 -7.11 11.77 -1.65
CA ASP A 14 -7.62 10.56 -2.27
C ASP A 14 -8.26 9.67 -1.22
N CYS A 15 -9.39 9.08 -1.57
CA CYS A 15 -10.06 8.11 -0.72
C CYS A 15 -9.57 6.73 -1.12
N PHE A 16 -8.91 6.03 -0.19
CA PHE A 16 -8.50 4.65 -0.37
C PHE A 16 -9.38 3.72 0.43
N LYS A 17 -9.66 2.55 -0.14
CA LYS A 17 -10.29 1.45 0.58
C LYS A 17 -9.58 0.14 0.28
N ALA A 18 -9.41 -0.67 1.32
CA ALA A 18 -8.72 -1.94 1.24
C ALA A 18 -9.69 -3.12 1.37
N PHE A 19 -9.47 -4.12 0.52
CA PHE A 19 -10.28 -5.32 0.40
C PHE A 19 -9.39 -6.55 0.43
N PHE A 20 -9.91 -7.66 0.95
CA PHE A 20 -9.24 -8.96 0.93
C PHE A 20 -10.13 -9.98 0.23
N ASP A 21 -9.64 -10.53 -0.87
CA ASP A 21 -10.25 -11.66 -1.56
C ASP A 21 -9.53 -12.97 -1.15
N PRO A 22 -10.13 -13.81 -0.29
CA PRO A 22 -9.54 -15.07 0.11
C PRO A 22 -9.45 -16.10 -1.03
N ASP A 23 -10.30 -15.98 -2.06
CA ASP A 23 -10.31 -16.91 -3.18
C ASP A 23 -9.10 -16.65 -4.11
N ALA A 24 -8.71 -15.38 -4.24
CA ALA A 24 -7.52 -14.96 -4.96
C ALA A 24 -6.25 -14.94 -4.09
N GLY A 25 -6.39 -14.92 -2.76
CA GLY A 25 -5.27 -14.77 -1.83
C GLY A 25 -4.65 -13.37 -1.88
N LEU A 26 -5.47 -12.35 -2.10
CA LEU A 26 -5.04 -11.01 -2.48
C LEU A 26 -5.63 -9.94 -1.57
N VAL A 27 -4.80 -9.00 -1.13
CA VAL A 27 -5.24 -7.73 -0.53
C VAL A 27 -5.06 -6.62 -1.55
N GLU A 28 -6.12 -5.86 -1.81
CA GLU A 28 -6.12 -4.74 -2.74
C GLU A 28 -6.51 -3.46 -2.00
N ALA A 29 -5.71 -2.40 -2.13
CA ALA A 29 -6.08 -1.05 -1.72
C ALA A 29 -6.26 -0.18 -2.96
N VAL A 30 -7.50 0.20 -3.23
CA VAL A 30 -7.90 0.98 -4.41
C VAL A 30 -8.22 2.41 -4.01
N SER A 31 -7.83 3.37 -4.86
CA SER A 31 -8.26 4.77 -4.71
C SER A 31 -9.51 5.07 -5.53
N ASN A 32 -10.14 6.20 -5.26
CA ASN A 32 -11.25 6.72 -6.06
C ASN A 32 -10.81 7.34 -7.40
N ARG A 33 -9.53 7.27 -7.76
CA ARG A 33 -9.00 7.82 -9.02
C ARG A 33 -9.06 6.79 -10.15
N THR A 34 -9.17 7.29 -11.38
CA THR A 34 -9.09 6.43 -12.57
C THR A 34 -7.63 6.20 -12.95
N ALA A 35 -7.24 4.94 -13.13
CA ALA A 35 -5.92 4.57 -13.65
C ALA A 35 -5.84 4.80 -15.18
N ILE A 36 -5.72 6.06 -15.62
CA ILE A 36 -5.54 6.40 -17.05
C ILE A 36 -4.06 6.62 -17.34
N GLY A 37 -3.52 5.96 -18.38
CA GLY A 37 -2.14 6.19 -18.84
C GLY A 37 -1.04 5.71 -17.87
N GLY A 38 -1.43 4.99 -16.83
CA GLY A 38 -0.60 4.60 -15.70
C GLY A 38 0.49 3.57 -15.97
N VAL A 39 1.45 3.50 -15.05
CA VAL A 39 2.47 2.46 -14.95
C VAL A 39 2.22 1.59 -13.72
N SER A 40 2.68 0.34 -13.74
CA SER A 40 2.71 -0.51 -12.54
C SER A 40 4.15 -0.86 -12.17
N ILE A 41 4.44 -0.79 -10.88
CA ILE A 41 5.75 -1.03 -10.28
C ILE A 41 5.60 -2.26 -9.39
N SER A 42 6.34 -3.31 -9.70
CA SER A 42 6.49 -4.45 -8.80
C SER A 42 7.53 -4.11 -7.73
N LEU A 43 7.20 -4.36 -6.47
CA LEU A 43 8.11 -4.27 -5.33
C LEU A 43 8.34 -5.70 -4.81
N GLY A 44 9.46 -6.29 -5.20
CA GLY A 44 9.71 -7.72 -4.99
C GLY A 44 8.68 -8.60 -5.72
N GLU A 45 8.38 -9.78 -5.16
CA GLU A 45 7.52 -10.78 -5.82
C GLU A 45 6.03 -10.66 -5.47
N GLY A 46 5.69 -10.01 -4.35
CA GLY A 46 4.33 -10.05 -3.78
C GLY A 46 3.58 -8.72 -3.78
N VAL A 47 4.21 -7.60 -4.11
CA VAL A 47 3.61 -6.25 -4.00
C VAL A 47 3.67 -5.55 -5.34
N VAL A 48 2.55 -4.97 -5.76
CA VAL A 48 2.44 -4.17 -6.99
C VAL A 48 1.76 -2.85 -6.68
N ILE A 49 2.37 -1.74 -7.08
CA ILE A 49 1.80 -0.39 -7.03
C ILE A 49 1.46 0.05 -8.44
N SER A 50 0.21 0.37 -8.71
CA SER A 50 -0.20 1.05 -9.95
C SER A 50 -0.34 2.54 -9.72
N LEU A 51 0.16 3.30 -10.68
CA LEU A 51 0.17 4.76 -10.68
C LEU A 51 -0.73 5.30 -11.80
N ASP A 52 -1.19 6.55 -11.69
CA ASP A 52 -1.69 7.32 -12.84
C ASP A 52 -0.54 7.98 -13.63
N ASP A 53 -0.87 8.79 -14.63
CA ASP A 53 0.09 9.50 -15.48
C ASP A 53 0.82 10.66 -14.77
N GLU A 54 0.33 11.07 -13.60
CA GLU A 54 0.95 12.05 -12.71
C GLU A 54 1.71 11.37 -11.54
N GLU A 55 1.97 10.05 -11.64
CA GLU A 55 2.70 9.24 -10.66
C GLU A 55 2.01 9.12 -9.29
N HIS A 56 0.69 9.34 -9.24
CA HIS A 56 -0.10 9.13 -8.04
C HIS A 56 -0.48 7.68 -7.86
N VAL A 57 -0.42 7.18 -6.63
CA VAL A 57 -0.88 5.83 -6.33
C VAL A 57 -2.40 5.72 -6.52
N VAL A 58 -2.81 4.81 -7.39
CA VAL A 58 -4.24 4.51 -7.64
C VAL A 58 -4.64 3.13 -7.18
N HIS A 59 -3.68 2.21 -7.09
CA HIS A 59 -3.93 0.86 -6.64
C HIS A 59 -2.67 0.24 -6.03
N LEU A 60 -2.84 -0.51 -4.94
CA LEU A 60 -1.82 -1.37 -4.34
C LEU A 60 -2.39 -2.78 -4.26
N SER A 61 -1.69 -3.75 -4.85
CA SER A 61 -2.08 -5.15 -4.90
C SER A 61 -1.02 -5.99 -4.18
N VAL A 62 -1.44 -6.82 -3.24
CA VAL A 62 -0.54 -7.61 -2.38
C VAL A 62 -0.96 -9.06 -2.34
N VAL A 63 -0.14 -9.92 -2.94
CA VAL A 63 -0.25 -11.38 -2.83
C VAL A 63 0.55 -11.81 -1.60
N VAL A 64 -0.13 -11.92 -0.46
CA VAL A 64 0.53 -12.14 0.85
C VAL A 64 1.43 -13.39 0.83
N ALA A 65 0.99 -14.46 0.17
CA ALA A 65 1.76 -15.71 0.07
C ALA A 65 3.00 -15.63 -0.84
N ALA A 66 3.12 -14.59 -1.67
CA ALA A 66 4.26 -14.37 -2.56
C ALA A 66 5.33 -13.46 -1.94
N CYS A 67 5.10 -12.91 -0.74
CA CYS A 67 6.12 -12.16 -0.03
C CYS A 67 7.23 -13.09 0.47
N ALA A 68 8.47 -12.59 0.52
CA ALA A 68 9.69 -13.37 0.75
C ALA A 68 9.84 -13.95 2.18
N GLY A 69 8.85 -13.74 3.05
CA GLY A 69 8.81 -14.24 4.42
C GLY A 69 7.64 -13.67 5.22
N GLU A 70 7.35 -14.32 6.35
CA GLU A 70 6.51 -13.73 7.40
C GLU A 70 7.31 -12.68 8.16
N LEU A 71 6.65 -11.61 8.61
CA LEU A 71 7.27 -10.60 9.46
C LEU A 71 7.58 -11.22 10.83
N GLU A 72 8.88 -11.41 11.14
CA GLU A 72 9.32 -11.93 12.44
C GLU A 72 9.02 -10.95 13.58
N ASP A 73 9.14 -9.65 13.32
CA ASP A 73 8.75 -8.57 14.22
C ASP A 73 7.66 -7.69 13.55
N PRO A 74 6.54 -7.42 14.24
CA PRO A 74 5.47 -6.62 13.67
C PRO A 74 5.93 -5.17 13.46
N LEU A 75 5.80 -4.70 12.21
CA LEU A 75 5.89 -3.28 11.91
C LEU A 75 4.72 -2.55 12.62
N ASP A 76 5.00 -1.91 13.74
CA ASP A 76 4.01 -1.22 14.56
C ASP A 76 4.11 0.29 14.34
N ARG A 77 3.08 0.84 13.72
CA ARG A 77 2.94 2.29 13.52
C ARG A 77 2.73 3.02 14.86
N PRO A 78 3.13 4.29 14.97
CA PRO A 78 2.76 5.14 16.09
C PRO A 78 1.24 5.40 16.13
N GLY A 79 0.69 5.51 17.34
CA GLY A 79 -0.76 5.52 17.59
C GLY A 79 -1.51 6.73 17.04
N ASP A 80 -0.93 7.94 17.13
CA ASP A 80 -1.63 9.22 16.89
C ASP A 80 -0.74 10.25 16.16
N GLU A 81 -0.29 9.96 14.95
CA GLU A 81 0.31 11.01 14.11
C GLU A 81 -0.71 11.82 13.32
N ARG A 82 -0.30 13.04 13.00
CA ARG A 82 -1.08 13.99 12.21
C ARG A 82 -1.18 13.46 10.77
N ALA A 83 -2.39 13.43 10.21
CA ALA A 83 -2.60 13.10 8.81
C ALA A 83 -1.69 13.95 7.90
N ALA A 84 -0.89 13.29 7.07
CA ALA A 84 -0.12 13.93 6.02
C ALA A 84 -1.07 14.30 4.86
N THR A 85 -0.93 15.53 4.34
CA THR A 85 -1.72 15.99 3.18
C THR A 85 -1.28 15.30 1.90
N PHE A 86 -0.02 14.88 1.83
CA PHE A 86 0.53 14.03 0.78
C PHE A 86 1.82 13.36 1.30
N ALA A 87 2.28 12.31 0.63
CA ALA A 87 3.60 11.72 0.85
C ALA A 87 4.24 11.42 -0.51
N GLU A 88 5.43 11.97 -0.75
CA GLU A 88 6.30 11.61 -1.86
C GLU A 88 7.32 10.61 -1.34
N VAL A 89 7.38 9.42 -1.94
CA VAL A 89 8.23 8.35 -1.42
C VAL A 89 9.06 7.73 -2.53
N GLU A 90 10.33 7.50 -2.22
CA GLU A 90 11.22 6.76 -3.09
C GLU A 90 11.08 5.25 -2.87
N VAL A 91 10.81 4.51 -3.96
CA VAL A 91 10.70 3.05 -3.97
C VAL A 91 11.81 2.41 -4.81
N GLU A 92 12.33 1.28 -4.31
CA GLU A 92 13.30 0.44 -5.02
C GLU A 92 12.58 -0.86 -5.47
N PRO A 93 12.32 -1.06 -6.78
CA PRO A 93 11.49 -2.16 -7.28
C PRO A 93 11.99 -3.57 -6.93
N ASP A 94 13.31 -3.73 -6.88
CA ASP A 94 13.93 -5.05 -6.67
C ASP A 94 14.10 -5.41 -5.18
N LEU A 95 13.60 -4.56 -4.27
CA LEU A 95 13.76 -4.79 -2.83
C LEU A 95 12.74 -5.83 -2.35
N PRO A 96 13.18 -6.95 -1.73
CA PRO A 96 12.27 -7.97 -1.24
C PRO A 96 11.32 -7.41 -0.17
N ALA A 97 10.06 -7.84 -0.19
CA ALA A 97 9.05 -7.50 0.79
C ALA A 97 8.68 -8.72 1.65
N ALA A 98 8.57 -8.52 2.96
CA ALA A 98 7.96 -9.46 3.91
C ALA A 98 6.57 -8.93 4.31
N CYS A 99 5.61 -9.84 4.46
CA CYS A 99 4.21 -9.48 4.67
C CYS A 99 3.61 -10.23 5.86
N PHE A 100 2.72 -9.58 6.58
CA PHE A 100 1.86 -10.18 7.58
C PHE A 100 0.43 -9.68 7.37
N PHE A 101 -0.54 -10.60 7.37
CA PHE A 101 -1.94 -10.24 7.25
C PHE A 101 -2.77 -10.92 8.34
N ASP A 102 -3.46 -10.11 9.15
CA ASP A 102 -4.47 -10.56 10.09
C ASP A 102 -5.86 -10.24 9.53
N PRO A 103 -6.56 -11.23 8.93
CA PRO A 103 -7.91 -11.03 8.39
C PRO A 103 -8.96 -10.78 9.47
N SER A 104 -8.71 -11.16 10.72
CA SER A 104 -9.65 -10.96 11.83
C SER A 104 -9.63 -9.52 12.35
N ALA A 105 -8.44 -8.91 12.37
CA ALA A 105 -8.25 -7.49 12.68
C ALA A 105 -8.41 -6.58 11.45
N GLY A 106 -8.34 -7.14 10.24
CA GLY A 106 -8.34 -6.37 8.99
C GLY A 106 -7.07 -5.54 8.85
N VAL A 107 -5.91 -6.12 9.19
CA VAL A 107 -4.61 -5.41 9.21
C VAL A 107 -3.61 -6.13 8.32
N LEU A 108 -3.10 -5.42 7.30
CA LEU A 108 -1.96 -5.82 6.49
C LEU A 108 -0.73 -5.01 6.88
N LYS A 109 0.40 -5.68 7.05
CA LYS A 109 1.71 -5.09 7.28
C LYS A 109 2.67 -5.57 6.21
N ILE A 110 3.45 -4.65 5.66
CA ILE A 110 4.47 -4.90 4.64
C ILE A 110 5.75 -4.23 5.12
N GLN A 111 6.85 -4.97 5.16
CA GLN A 111 8.18 -4.43 5.42
C GLN A 111 9.08 -4.74 4.24
N PHE A 112 9.83 -3.74 3.79
CA PHE A 112 10.85 -3.96 2.78
C PHE A 112 12.17 -4.32 3.48
N SER A 113 12.80 -5.40 3.00
CA SER A 113 14.03 -5.93 3.58
C SER A 113 15.13 -4.88 3.62
N GLU A 114 16.05 -5.01 4.57
CA GLU A 114 17.22 -4.13 4.72
C GLU A 114 16.90 -2.67 5.10
N ARG A 115 15.63 -2.30 5.25
CA ARG A 115 15.19 -0.96 5.67
C ARG A 115 14.65 -0.95 7.09
N VAL A 116 15.01 0.10 7.82
CA VAL A 116 14.55 0.35 9.19
C VAL A 116 13.62 1.55 9.15
N ALA A 117 12.40 1.37 9.66
CA ALA A 117 11.44 2.46 9.83
C ALA A 117 11.96 3.47 10.86
N ASP A 118 11.99 4.75 10.47
CA ASP A 118 12.45 5.88 11.27
C ASP A 118 11.33 6.90 11.45
N GLU A 119 10.70 7.31 10.35
CA GLU A 119 9.56 8.23 10.33
C GLU A 119 8.29 7.55 9.83
N TRP A 120 7.15 8.10 10.22
CA TRP A 120 5.84 7.59 9.84
C TRP A 120 4.96 8.71 9.26
N GLY A 121 4.03 8.31 8.41
CA GLY A 121 3.05 9.22 7.82
C GLY A 121 1.74 8.51 7.54
N ARG A 122 0.64 9.08 8.02
CA ARG A 122 -0.72 8.63 7.67
C ARG A 122 -1.22 9.39 6.45
N ILE A 123 -1.73 8.69 5.45
CA ILE A 123 -2.26 9.33 4.22
C ILE A 123 -3.67 9.87 4.46
N GLY A 124 -3.80 11.19 4.64
CA GLY A 124 -5.11 11.84 4.82
C GLY A 124 -5.93 11.21 5.95
N SER A 125 -7.23 11.01 5.72
CA SER A 125 -8.11 10.26 6.63
C SER A 125 -8.07 8.74 6.42
N ASN A 126 -7.28 8.25 5.46
CA ASN A 126 -7.23 6.83 5.14
C ASN A 126 -6.59 6.02 6.27
N LEU A 127 -6.79 4.71 6.25
CA LEU A 127 -6.19 3.76 7.19
C LEU A 127 -4.86 3.19 6.63
N ILE A 128 -4.15 4.00 5.85
CA ILE A 128 -2.87 3.66 5.24
C ILE A 128 -1.78 4.48 5.89
N TRP A 129 -0.75 3.79 6.36
CA TRP A 129 0.41 4.36 7.02
C TRP A 129 1.67 3.94 6.27
N LEU A 130 2.53 4.89 5.99
CA LEU A 130 3.82 4.67 5.35
C LEU A 130 4.92 4.85 6.41
N ALA A 131 5.82 3.89 6.46
CA ALA A 131 7.05 4.00 7.23
C ALA A 131 8.19 4.38 6.27
N LEU A 132 8.98 5.38 6.65
CA LEU A 132 10.13 5.87 5.89
C LEU A 132 11.42 5.59 6.65
N ASP A 133 12.50 5.31 5.95
CA ASP A 133 13.85 5.27 6.53
C ASP A 133 14.45 6.67 6.68
N GLN A 134 15.67 6.75 7.23
CA GLN A 134 16.39 8.02 7.43
C GLN A 134 16.73 8.77 6.12
N GLU A 135 16.65 8.07 4.98
CA GLU A 135 16.87 8.63 3.65
C GLU A 135 15.55 8.97 2.95
N GLN A 136 14.41 8.92 3.66
CA GLN A 136 13.06 9.17 3.14
C GLN A 136 12.61 8.15 2.09
N ARG A 137 13.14 6.92 2.15
CA ARG A 137 12.74 5.81 1.28
C ARG A 137 11.71 4.93 1.99
N LEU A 138 10.83 4.28 1.22
CA LEU A 138 9.76 3.44 1.78
C LEU A 138 10.32 2.22 2.55
N ALA A 139 10.25 2.23 3.88
CA ALA A 139 10.66 1.11 4.72
C ALA A 139 9.51 0.10 4.96
N GLY A 140 8.26 0.56 4.94
CA GLY A 140 7.11 -0.32 5.12
C GLY A 140 5.77 0.36 4.93
N ILE A 141 4.71 -0.44 4.91
CA ILE A 141 3.32 -0.01 4.77
C ILE A 141 2.48 -0.74 5.81
N VAL A 142 1.58 -0.04 6.49
CA VAL A 142 0.52 -0.64 7.30
C VAL A 142 -0.83 -0.19 6.76
N ILE A 143 -1.71 -1.15 6.48
CA ILE A 143 -3.08 -0.91 6.04
C ILE A 143 -4.01 -1.51 7.05
N GLU A 144 -4.92 -0.70 7.59
CA GLU A 144 -5.94 -1.11 8.56
C GLU A 144 -7.33 -1.02 7.94
N GLY A 145 -8.31 -1.70 8.55
CA GLY A 145 -9.69 -1.71 8.06
C GLY A 145 -9.87 -2.44 6.73
N VAL A 146 -8.99 -3.41 6.44
CA VAL A 146 -9.14 -4.29 5.27
C VAL A 146 -10.44 -5.07 5.40
N SER A 147 -11.32 -4.89 4.41
CA SER A 147 -12.66 -5.48 4.39
C SER A 147 -12.63 -6.82 3.64
N LEU A 148 -13.28 -7.86 4.19
CA LEU A 148 -13.43 -9.13 3.49
C LEU A 148 -14.34 -8.95 2.26
N ASP A 149 -13.87 -9.35 1.08
CA ASP A 149 -14.60 -9.23 -0.20
C ASP A 149 -14.34 -10.42 -1.12
N PRO A 150 -14.94 -11.60 -0.84
CA PRO A 150 -14.76 -12.78 -1.67
C PRO A 150 -15.29 -12.54 -3.07
N GLY A 151 -14.44 -12.66 -4.09
CA GLY A 151 -14.79 -12.43 -5.49
C GLY A 151 -14.96 -10.96 -5.90
N GLY A 152 -14.57 -9.98 -5.06
CA GLY A 152 -14.37 -8.58 -5.47
C GLY A 152 -15.64 -7.73 -5.69
N ALA A 153 -16.81 -8.16 -5.20
CA ALA A 153 -18.08 -7.48 -5.46
C ALA A 153 -18.21 -6.14 -4.70
N ALA A 154 -17.69 -6.07 -3.48
CA ALA A 154 -17.73 -4.86 -2.66
C ALA A 154 -16.76 -3.80 -3.19
N GLN A 155 -15.59 -4.20 -3.68
CA GLN A 155 -14.63 -3.34 -4.36
C GLN A 155 -15.23 -2.72 -5.61
N LEU A 156 -15.84 -3.51 -6.48
CA LEU A 156 -16.49 -3.02 -7.69
C LEU A 156 -17.62 -2.03 -7.37
N THR A 157 -18.43 -2.33 -6.36
CA THR A 157 -19.52 -1.45 -5.91
C THR A 157 -18.96 -0.12 -5.41
N TRP A 158 -17.93 -0.17 -4.56
CA TRP A 158 -17.31 1.03 -4.00
C TRP A 158 -16.70 1.93 -5.08
N LEU A 159 -16.00 1.34 -6.05
CA LEU A 159 -15.44 2.07 -7.19
C LEU A 159 -16.52 2.75 -8.04
N GLN A 160 -17.65 2.09 -8.27
CA GLN A 160 -18.78 2.66 -9.01
C GLN A 160 -19.41 3.85 -8.26
N GLU A 161 -19.54 3.76 -6.94
CA GLU A 161 -20.08 4.84 -6.11
C GLU A 161 -19.11 6.02 -6.04
N SER A 162 -17.81 5.77 -5.89
CA SER A 162 -16.79 6.81 -5.68
C SER A 162 -16.38 7.55 -6.96
N THR A 163 -16.61 6.97 -8.14
CA THR A 163 -16.31 7.59 -9.44
C THR A 163 -17.53 8.29 -10.08
N SER A 164 -18.70 8.17 -9.45
CA SER A 164 -19.95 8.80 -9.90
C SER A 164 -20.16 10.22 -9.33
N GLU A 165 -19.25 10.71 -8.49
CA GLU A 165 -19.21 12.07 -7.94
C GLU A 165 -18.28 12.98 -8.77
#